data_AF-A0A1Y3UW85-F1
#
_entry.id   AF-A0A1Y3UW85-F1
#
_cell.length_a   1.000
_cell.length_b   1.000
_cell.length_c   1.000
_cell.angle_alpha   90.00
_cell.angle_beta   90.00
_cell.angle_gamma   90.00
#
_symmetry.space_group_name_H-M   'P 1'
#
loop_
_entity.id
_entity.type
_entity.pdbx_description
1 polymer ?
#
loop_
_entity_poly.entity_id
_entity_poly.type
_entity_poly.pdbx_seq_one_letter_code
_entity_poly.pdbx_strand_id
1 'polypeptide(L)' 'MKTVIIKEYELPLKPPVGFKKVVAKAAGVSEKTVYNAIVRGLRGPQSDKVIQTYKEIYGKPVNMEVIDK' A
#
# COMPACT_ATOMS: atom_id res chain seq x y z
N MET A 1 10.20 -19.08 -16.41
CA MET A 1 9.09 -18.53 -15.56
C MET A 1 9.43 -17.07 -15.29
N LYS A 2 8.59 -16.11 -15.67
CA LYS A 2 8.94 -14.68 -15.56
C LYS A 2 8.75 -14.19 -14.12
N THR A 3 9.80 -13.63 -13.53
CA THR A 3 9.75 -13.06 -12.18
C THR A 3 9.72 -11.54 -12.31
N VAL A 4 8.64 -10.90 -11.87
CA VAL A 4 8.49 -9.44 -11.93
C VAL A 4 8.88 -8.88 -10.56
N ILE A 5 9.96 -8.09 -10.51
CA ILE A 5 10.38 -7.38 -9.30
C ILE A 5 9.86 -5.94 -9.39
N ILE A 6 8.92 -5.59 -8.52
CA ILE A 6 8.38 -4.22 -8.42
C ILE A 6 9.31 -3.42 -7.49
N LYS A 7 10.03 -2.43 -8.05
CA LYS A 7 10.99 -1.60 -7.30
C LYS A 7 10.36 -0.37 -6.66
N GLU A 8 9.40 0.26 -7.34
CA GLU A 8 8.81 1.53 -6.89
C GLU A 8 7.31 1.60 -7.16
N TYR A 9 6.56 2.14 -6.19
CA TYR A 9 5.13 2.38 -6.28
C TYR A 9 4.85 3.88 -6.34
N GLU A 10 4.21 4.35 -7.40
CA GLU A 10 3.55 5.66 -7.42
C GLU A 10 2.23 5.52 -6.69
N LEU A 11 2.17 6.15 -5.52
CA LEU A 11 0.94 6.28 -4.77
C LEU A 11 0.15 7.48 -5.33
N PRO A 12 -1.19 7.39 -5.39
CA PRO A 12 -2.00 8.53 -5.81
C PRO A 12 -1.77 9.69 -4.85
N LEU A 13 -1.56 10.90 -5.41
CA LEU A 13 -1.27 12.14 -4.66
C LEU A 13 -2.30 12.42 -3.56
N LYS A 14 -3.56 12.01 -3.80
CA LYS A 14 -4.64 12.00 -2.81
C LYS A 14 -5.25 10.60 -2.77
N PRO A 15 -5.39 9.98 -1.59
CA PRO A 15 -6.09 8.71 -1.48
C PRO A 15 -7.53 8.82 -2.01
N PRO A 16 -8.02 7.81 -2.74
CA PRO A 16 -9.40 7.81 -3.23
C PRO A 16 -10.43 7.81 -2.09
N VAL A 17 -11.63 8.31 -2.36
CA VAL A 17 -12.72 8.35 -1.37
C VAL A 17 -13.04 6.94 -0.89
N GLY A 18 -13.04 6.73 0.43
CA GLY A 18 -13.31 5.41 1.03
C GLY A 18 -12.11 4.46 1.13
N PHE A 19 -10.89 4.89 0.75
CA PHE A 19 -9.69 4.05 0.85
C PHE A 19 -9.48 3.42 2.24
N LYS A 20 -9.86 4.15 3.30
CA LYS A 20 -9.72 3.68 4.69
C LYS A 20 -10.42 2.35 4.92
N LYS A 21 -11.63 2.19 4.38
CA LYS A 21 -12.43 0.95 4.50
C LYS A 21 -11.81 -0.20 3.74
N VAL A 22 -11.38 0.05 2.51
CA VAL A 22 -10.80 -0.97 1.63
C VAL A 22 -9.49 -1.49 2.22
N VAL A 23 -8.59 -0.57 2.60
CA VAL A 23 -7.30 -0.92 3.21
C VAL A 23 -7.49 -1.56 4.58
N ALA A 24 -8.43 -1.08 5.40
CA ALA A 24 -8.74 -1.68 6.70
C ALA A 24 -9.18 -3.14 6.54
N LYS A 25 -10.07 -3.42 5.58
CA LYS A 25 -10.55 -4.77 5.28
C LYS A 25 -9.43 -5.68 4.77
N ALA A 26 -8.59 -5.19 3.87
CA ALA A 26 -7.49 -5.96 3.30
C ALA A 26 -6.35 -6.22 4.30
N ALA A 27 -6.00 -5.24 5.14
CA ALA A 27 -4.97 -5.39 6.15
C ALA A 27 -5.47 -6.07 7.44
N GLY A 28 -6.78 -6.20 7.63
CA GLY A 28 -7.41 -6.77 8.82
C GLY A 28 -7.29 -5.87 10.04
N VAL A 29 -7.39 -4.55 9.87
CA VAL A 29 -7.23 -3.54 10.93
C VAL A 29 -8.40 -2.56 10.95
N SER A 30 -8.45 -1.68 11.96
CA SER A 30 -9.47 -0.64 12.03
C SER A 30 -9.21 0.52 11.06
N GLU A 31 -10.26 1.22 10.60
CA GLU A 31 -10.12 2.44 9.79
C GLU A 31 -9.30 3.53 10.51
N LYS A 32 -9.33 3.56 11.85
CA LYS A 32 -8.52 4.46 12.67
C LYS A 32 -7.03 4.15 12.55
N THR A 33 -6.66 2.87 12.55
CA THR A 33 -5.28 2.43 12.32
C THR A 33 -4.81 2.86 10.93
N VAL A 34 -5.66 2.72 9.91
CA VAL A 34 -5.35 3.17 8.55
C VAL A 34 -5.13 4.67 8.49
N TYR A 35 -6.02 5.45 9.12
CA TYR A 35 -5.89 6.90 9.20
C TYR A 35 -4.60 7.32 9.91
N ASN A 36 -4.26 6.66 11.02
CA ASN A 36 -3.05 7.00 11.77
C ASN A 36 -1.77 6.68 10.98
N ALA A 37 -1.74 5.54 10.29
CA ALA A 37 -0.59 5.15 9.49
C ALA A 37 -0.39 6.04 8.25
N ILE A 38 -1.46 6.28 7.48
CA ILE A 38 -1.36 6.95 6.17
C ILE A 38 -1.46 8.48 6.31
N VAL A 39 -2.37 8.98 7.14
CA VAL A 39 -2.63 10.43 7.25
C VAL A 39 -1.78 11.06 8.36
N ARG A 40 -1.62 10.39 9.51
CA ARG A 40 -0.79 10.92 10.62
C ARG A 40 0.67 10.45 10.60
N GLY A 41 1.05 9.57 9.67
CA GLY A 41 2.42 9.10 9.53
C GLY A 41 2.93 8.26 10.72
N LEU A 42 2.03 7.64 11.48
CA LEU A 42 2.40 6.82 12.63
C LEU A 42 3.12 5.55 12.17
N ARG A 43 4.31 5.29 12.71
CA ARG A 43 5.15 4.15 12.33
C ARG A 43 5.04 3.02 13.35
N GLY A 44 5.16 1.78 12.87
CA GLY A 44 5.12 0.57 13.69
C GLY A 44 4.66 -0.64 12.89
N PRO A 45 4.73 -1.85 13.46
CA PRO A 45 4.51 -3.10 12.71
C PRO A 45 3.15 -3.17 12.02
N GLN A 46 2.09 -2.67 12.68
CA GLN A 46 0.76 -2.60 12.09
C GLN A 46 0.65 -1.53 11.00
N SER A 47 1.31 -0.38 11.20
CA SER A 47 1.33 0.69 10.21
C SER A 47 2.09 0.28 8.95
N ASP A 48 3.19 -0.44 9.09
CA ASP A 48 3.98 -0.95 7.95
C ASP A 48 3.14 -1.90 7.11
N LYS A 49 2.38 -2.80 7.77
CA LYS A 49 1.41 -3.66 7.10
C LYS A 49 0.36 -2.84 6.33
N VAL A 50 -0.21 -1.81 6.94
CA VAL A 50 -1.18 -0.91 6.29
C VAL A 50 -0.58 -0.20 5.08
N ILE A 51 0.64 0.32 5.19
CA ILE A 51 1.32 1.04 4.12
C ILE A 51 1.59 0.10 2.95
N GLN A 52 2.02 -1.12 3.23
CA GLN A 52 2.25 -2.14 2.21
C GLN A 52 0.95 -2.53 1.51
N THR A 53 -0.12 -2.81 2.25
CA THR A 53 -1.44 -3.07 1.67
C THR A 53 -1.96 -1.89 0.84
N TYR A 54 -1.71 -0.65 1.27
CA TYR A 54 -2.08 0.54 0.50
C TYR A 54 -1.31 0.63 -0.83
N LYS A 55 -0.01 0.31 -0.83
CA LYS A 55 0.81 0.24 -2.05
C LYS A 55 0.36 -0.87 -2.98
N GLU A 56 -0.02 -2.04 -2.47
CA GLU A 56 -0.50 -3.14 -3.29
C GLU A 56 -1.85 -2.85 -3.95
N ILE A 57 -2.76 -2.15 -3.26
CA ILE A 57 -4.11 -1.85 -3.77
C ILE A 57 -4.10 -0.64 -4.71
N TYR A 58 -3.37 0.42 -4.35
CA TYR A 58 -3.44 1.71 -5.03
C TYR A 58 -2.13 2.15 -5.68
N GLY A 59 -1.02 1.53 -5.32
CA GLY A 59 0.27 1.85 -5.91
C GLY A 59 0.30 1.36 -7.35
N LYS A 60 0.59 2.26 -8.28
CA LYS A 60 0.99 1.86 -9.61
C LYS A 60 2.47 1.48 -9.56
N PRO A 61 2.85 0.28 -9.99
CA PRO A 61 4.25 -0.05 -10.12
C PRO A 61 4.88 0.82 -11.22
N VAL A 62 5.82 1.69 -10.86
CA VAL A 62 6.45 2.68 -11.78
C VAL A 62 7.69 2.07 -12.41
N ASN A 63 8.43 1.33 -11.61
CA ASN A 63 9.62 0.60 -12.04
C ASN A 63 9.39 -0.89 -11.81
N MET A 64 9.16 -1.61 -12.90
CA MET A 64 9.07 -3.06 -12.94
C MET A 64 10.28 -3.59 -13.70
N GLU A 65 11.14 -4.34 -13.00
CA GLU A 65 12.15 -5.15 -13.68
C GLU A 65 11.58 -6.53 -13.93
N VAL A 66 11.48 -6.90 -15.20
CA VAL A 66 11.08 -8.25 -15.61
C VAL A 66 12.36 -9.05 -15.81
N ILE A 67 12.58 -10.04 -14.95
CA ILE A 67 13.68 -10.99 -15.10
C ILE A 67 13.11 -12.24 -15.78
N ASP A 68 13.51 -12.45 -17.03
CA ASP A 68 13.29 -13.71 -17.74
C ASP A 68 14.37 -14.71 -17.30
N LYS A 69 13.94 -15.86 -16.76
CA LYS A 69 14.79 -16.97 -16.33
C LYS A 69 14.38 -18.23 -17.08
#